data_AF-A0A1S3C2E2-F1
#
_entry.id   AF-A0A1S3C2E2-F1
#
_cell.length_a   1.000
_cell.length_b   1.000
_cell.length_c   1.000
_cell.angle_alpha   90.00
_cell.angle_beta   90.00
_cell.angle_gamma   90.00
#
_symmetry.space_group_name_H-M   'P 1'
#
loop_
_entity.id
_entity.type
_entity.pdbx_description
1 polymer ?
#
loop_
_entity_poly.entity_id
_entity_poly.type
_entity_poly.pdbx_seq_one_letter_code
_entity_poly.pdbx_strand_id
1 'polypeptide(L)'
;MTASVFCATWDANKPLNWRKHYGWTAFCGSVGPTGRDSCGRCLRVRNTETGDEETVRIVDQCSNGGLDLDYDVFKKLDNNGNGFARGHLIVDYHFVNC
;
A
#
# COMPACT_ATOMS: atom_id res chain seq x y z
N MET A 1 -15.28 5.86 -12.17
CA MET A 1 -13.83 6.14 -12.37
C MET A 1 -13.08 4.83 -12.34
N THR A 2 -12.04 4.68 -13.14
CA THR A 2 -11.14 3.51 -13.15
C THR A 2 -9.77 3.95 -12.64
N ALA A 3 -9.19 3.21 -11.70
CA ALA A 3 -7.84 3.47 -11.24
C ALA A 3 -6.83 3.03 -12.32
N SER A 4 -5.90 3.90 -12.69
CA SER A 4 -4.84 3.62 -13.66
C SER A 4 -3.60 3.13 -12.92
N VAL A 5 -3.64 1.89 -12.45
CA VAL A 5 -2.57 1.32 -11.61
C VAL A 5 -1.56 0.56 -12.46
N PHE A 6 -0.26 0.69 -12.15
CA PHE A 6 0.82 0.06 -12.91
C PHE A 6 0.68 -1.47 -13.03
N CYS A 7 0.21 -2.15 -11.99
CA CYS A 7 0.10 -3.61 -12.00
C CYS A 7 -1.10 -4.14 -12.81
N ALA A 8 -1.96 -3.27 -13.35
CA ALA A 8 -3.14 -3.66 -14.12
C ALA A 8 -2.78 -4.54 -15.33
N THR A 9 -1.61 -4.35 -15.94
CA THR A 9 -1.10 -5.17 -17.06
C THR A 9 -1.07 -6.67 -16.73
N TRP A 10 -0.86 -7.04 -15.46
CA TRP A 10 -0.70 -8.44 -15.04
C TRP A 10 -1.81 -8.91 -14.09
N ASP A 11 -2.35 -8.02 -13.26
CA ASP A 11 -3.21 -8.40 -12.14
C ASP A 11 -4.69 -8.01 -12.32
N ALA A 12 -5.04 -7.23 -13.34
CA ALA A 12 -6.43 -6.74 -13.53
C ALA A 12 -7.46 -7.87 -13.70
N ASN A 13 -7.04 -8.98 -14.33
CA ASN A 13 -7.92 -10.14 -14.58
C ASN A 13 -8.02 -11.10 -13.40
N LYS A 14 -7.34 -10.83 -12.29
CA LYS A 14 -7.49 -11.67 -11.09
C LYS A 14 -8.93 -11.58 -10.55
N PRO A 15 -9.41 -12.63 -9.88
CA PRO A 15 -10.75 -12.66 -9.30
C PRO A 15 -11.05 -11.43 -8.44
N LEU A 16 -12.32 -10.99 -8.44
CA LEU A 16 -12.73 -9.78 -7.72
C LEU A 16 -12.47 -9.89 -6.21
N ASN A 17 -12.69 -11.07 -5.62
CA ASN A 17 -12.38 -11.32 -4.22
C ASN A 17 -10.89 -11.12 -3.92
N TRP A 18 -9.99 -11.56 -4.80
CA TRP A 18 -8.54 -11.32 -4.65
C TRP A 18 -8.20 -9.83 -4.71
N ARG A 19 -8.77 -9.10 -5.69
CA ARG A 19 -8.52 -7.67 -5.88
C ARG A 19 -9.05 -6.82 -4.72
N LYS A 20 -10.12 -7.24 -4.07
CA LYS A 20 -10.77 -6.52 -2.95
C LYS A 20 -10.35 -7.01 -1.56
N HIS A 21 -9.52 -8.05 -1.46
CA HIS A 21 -9.22 -8.68 -0.17
C HIS A 21 -8.46 -7.76 0.80
N TYR A 22 -7.55 -6.94 0.28
CA TYR A 22 -6.74 -5.99 1.03
C TYR A 22 -6.87 -4.58 0.46
N GLY A 23 -6.60 -3.57 1.29
CA GLY A 23 -6.44 -2.19 0.85
C GLY A 23 -5.27 -2.04 -0.13
N TRP A 24 -5.28 -0.99 -0.93
CA TRP A 24 -4.32 -0.81 -2.02
C TRP A 24 -3.19 0.14 -1.66
N THR A 25 -2.03 -0.07 -2.29
CA THR A 25 -0.91 0.86 -2.21
C THR A 25 -0.05 0.84 -3.48
N ALA A 26 0.61 1.96 -3.77
CA ALA A 26 1.79 2.01 -4.61
C ALA A 26 3.05 1.76 -3.77
N PHE A 27 4.05 1.06 -4.34
CA PHE A 27 5.31 0.77 -3.64
C PHE A 27 6.54 1.21 -4.43
N CYS A 28 7.44 1.91 -3.74
CA CYS A 28 8.74 2.34 -4.24
C CYS A 28 9.75 2.51 -3.09
N GLY A 29 9.58 1.71 -2.04
CA GLY A 29 10.49 1.69 -0.89
C GLY A 29 11.89 1.22 -1.27
N SER A 30 12.87 1.59 -0.45
CA SER A 30 14.29 1.29 -0.68
C SER A 30 14.67 -0.19 -0.51
N VAL A 31 13.83 -1.00 0.14
CA VAL A 31 14.12 -2.41 0.46
C VAL A 31 13.00 -3.31 -0.05
N GLY A 32 13.37 -4.27 -0.90
CA GLY A 32 12.46 -5.25 -1.48
C GLY A 32 12.29 -5.09 -3.00
N PRO A 33 11.51 -5.97 -3.64
CA PRO A 33 11.23 -5.88 -5.07
C PRO A 33 10.43 -4.61 -5.38
N THR A 34 10.70 -4.00 -6.52
CA THR A 34 9.97 -2.82 -7.02
C THR A 34 9.50 -3.06 -8.46
N GLY A 35 8.62 -2.18 -8.96
CA GLY A 35 8.06 -2.28 -10.30
C GLY A 35 7.26 -3.57 -10.48
N ARG A 36 7.52 -4.32 -11.56
CA ARG A 36 6.73 -5.51 -11.90
C ARG A 36 6.81 -6.60 -10.83
N ASP A 37 7.96 -6.75 -10.18
CA ASP A 37 8.19 -7.87 -9.26
C ASP A 37 7.49 -7.70 -7.90
N SER A 38 7.04 -6.47 -7.59
CA SER A 38 6.24 -6.18 -6.41
C SER A 38 4.74 -6.35 -6.64
N CYS A 39 4.28 -6.35 -7.89
CA CYS A 39 2.86 -6.42 -8.23
C CYS A 39 2.15 -7.61 -7.57
N GLY A 40 1.06 -7.31 -6.88
CA GLY A 40 0.21 -8.29 -6.22
C GLY A 40 0.75 -8.82 -4.90
N ARG A 41 1.96 -8.47 -4.47
CA ARG A 41 2.50 -8.82 -3.14
C ARG A 41 1.82 -8.02 -2.03
N CYS A 42 1.92 -8.53 -0.80
CA CYS A 42 1.32 -7.90 0.37
C CYS A 42 2.36 -7.37 1.34
N LEU A 43 2.03 -6.24 1.96
CA LEU A 43 2.81 -5.61 3.01
C LEU A 43 1.98 -5.54 4.29
N ARG A 44 2.58 -5.87 5.43
CA ARG A 44 2.11 -5.42 6.74
C ARG A 44 2.72 -4.05 6.98
N VAL A 45 1.89 -3.02 7.06
CA VAL A 45 2.31 -1.62 7.27
C VAL A 45 1.91 -1.22 8.67
N ARG A 46 2.84 -0.63 9.42
CA ARG A 46 2.64 -0.18 10.80
C ARG A 46 2.94 1.30 10.92
N ASN A 47 2.00 2.08 11.45
CA ASN A 47 2.26 3.45 11.86
C ASN A 47 3.22 3.46 13.06
N THR A 48 4.39 4.07 12.92
CA THR A 48 5.42 4.08 13.98
C THR A 48 5.00 4.92 15.19
N GLU A 49 4.08 5.87 14.99
CA GLU A 49 3.62 6.79 16.04
C GLU A 49 2.52 6.17 16.91
N THR A 50 1.50 5.58 16.28
CA THR A 50 0.31 5.04 16.98
C THR A 50 0.40 3.53 17.23
N GLY A 51 1.21 2.83 16.44
CA GLY A 51 1.27 1.37 16.44
C GLY A 51 0.14 0.69 15.67
N ASP A 52 -0.77 1.42 15.03
CA ASP A 52 -1.82 0.81 14.18
C ASP A 52 -1.18 0.09 12.99
N GLU A 53 -1.83 -0.98 12.54
CA GLU A 53 -1.32 -1.82 11.47
C GLU A 53 -2.39 -2.25 10.48
N GLU A 54 -2.05 -2.26 9.20
CA GLU A 54 -2.90 -2.71 8.10
C GLU A 54 -2.13 -3.63 7.16
N THR A 55 -2.82 -4.60 6.57
CA THR A 55 -2.26 -5.42 5.49
C THR A 55 -2.76 -4.88 4.15
N VAL A 56 -1.84 -4.52 3.28
CA VAL A 56 -2.12 -3.89 1.99
C VAL A 56 -1.56 -4.72 0.85
N ARG A 57 -2.16 -4.58 -0.33
CA ARG A 57 -1.67 -5.15 -1.59
C ARG A 57 -1.05 -4.07 -2.45
N ILE A 58 0.14 -4.37 -2.97
CA ILE A 58 0.83 -3.52 -3.94
C ILE A 58 0.12 -3.67 -5.29
N VAL A 59 -0.46 -2.59 -5.78
CA VAL A 59 -1.14 -2.54 -7.07
C VAL A 59 -0.51 -1.53 -8.03
N ASP A 60 0.39 -0.69 -7.53
CA ASP A 60 0.99 0.40 -8.29
C ASP A 60 2.46 0.62 -7.91
N GLN A 61 3.14 1.47 -8.67
CA GLN A 61 4.49 1.93 -8.37
C GLN A 61 4.48 3.44 -8.11
N CYS A 62 5.38 3.90 -7.25
CA CYS A 62 5.55 5.32 -6.95
C CYS A 62 6.99 5.80 -7.22
N SER A 63 7.25 7.08 -7.00
CA SER A 63 8.58 7.69 -7.16
C SER A 63 9.02 8.56 -5.97
N ASN A 64 8.29 8.48 -4.84
CA ASN A 64 8.53 9.26 -3.62
C ASN A 64 9.37 8.53 -2.55
N GLY A 65 9.84 7.31 -2.83
CA GLY A 65 10.74 6.56 -1.96
C GLY A 65 10.08 5.81 -0.80
N GLY A 66 8.79 5.49 -0.89
CA GLY A 66 8.06 4.81 0.19
C GLY A 66 6.82 4.08 -0.29
N LEU A 67 5.68 4.44 0.30
CA LEU A 67 4.35 3.92 -0.04
C LEU A 67 3.44 5.09 -0.40
N ASP A 68 2.58 4.89 -1.38
CA ASP A 68 1.40 5.74 -1.59
C ASP A 68 0.17 4.91 -1.23
N LEU A 69 -0.44 5.20 -0.09
CA LEU A 69 -1.56 4.42 0.43
C LEU A 69 -2.86 4.96 -0.16
N ASP A 70 -3.77 4.06 -0.53
CA ASP A 70 -5.15 4.48 -0.78
C ASP A 70 -5.71 5.16 0.48
N TYR A 71 -6.56 6.17 0.29
CA TYR A 71 -7.01 7.07 1.36
C TYR A 71 -7.68 6.32 2.51
N ASP A 72 -8.47 5.28 2.20
CA ASP A 72 -9.13 4.45 3.21
C ASP A 72 -8.15 3.66 4.07
N VAL A 73 -6.99 3.28 3.53
CA VAL A 73 -5.91 2.64 4.31
C VAL A 73 -5.21 3.68 5.17
N PHE A 74 -4.84 4.82 4.56
CA PHE A 74 -4.17 5.92 5.28
C PHE A 74 -4.98 6.33 6.51
N LYS A 75 -6.30 6.52 6.33
CA LYS A 75 -7.22 6.91 7.40
C LYS A 75 -7.29 5.89 8.54
N LYS A 76 -7.19 4.59 8.25
CA LYS A 76 -7.17 3.54 9.28
C LYS A 76 -5.87 3.56 10.09
N LEU A 77 -4.75 3.87 9.45
CA LEU A 77 -3.45 3.98 10.11
C LEU A 77 -3.27 5.32 10.85
N ASP A 78 -3.99 6.37 10.47
CA ASP A 78 -3.91 7.70 11.07
C ASP A 78 -4.99 7.93 12.15
N ASN A 79 -5.04 7.07 13.18
CA ASN A 79 -6.09 7.12 14.20
C ASN A 79 -6.06 8.39 15.07
N ASN A 80 -4.95 9.13 15.05
CA ASN A 80 -4.72 10.36 15.81
C ASN A 80 -4.77 11.63 14.94
N GLY A 81 -4.92 11.49 13.62
CA GLY A 81 -5.04 12.60 12.66
C GLY A 81 -3.75 13.37 12.37
N ASN A 82 -2.62 12.99 12.98
CA ASN A 82 -1.35 13.70 12.81
C ASN A 82 -0.74 13.45 11.42
N GLY A 83 -1.00 12.29 10.82
CA GLY A 83 -0.60 11.98 9.47
C GLY A 83 -1.25 12.91 8.46
N PHE A 84 -2.57 13.08 8.55
CA PHE A 84 -3.34 13.98 7.69
C PHE A 84 -2.89 15.43 7.85
N ALA A 85 -2.68 15.89 9.09
CA ALA A 85 -2.19 17.24 9.36
C ALA A 85 -0.79 17.51 8.77
N ARG A 86 0.10 16.50 8.73
CA ARG A 86 1.45 16.58 8.15
C ARG A 86 1.51 16.24 6.66
N GLY A 87 0.43 15.68 6.10
CA GLY A 87 0.36 15.18 4.73
C GLY A 87 1.06 13.84 4.48
N HIS A 88 1.57 13.16 5.52
CA HIS A 88 2.19 11.83 5.40
C HIS A 88 2.27 11.11 6.76
N LEU A 89 2.45 9.79 6.71
CA LEU A 89 2.76 8.93 7.85
C LEU A 89 4.22 8.45 7.79
N ILE A 90 4.82 8.25 8.95
CA ILE A 90 6.06 7.45 9.08
C ILE A 90 5.63 6.03 9.44
N VAL A 91 6.05 5.07 8.62
CA VAL A 91 5.62 3.68 8.74
C VAL A 91 6.78 2.71 8.64
N ASP A 92 6.67 1.61 9.36
CA ASP A 92 7.42 0.40 9.08
C ASP A 92 6.63 -0.48 8.10
N TYR A 93 7.32 -1.27 7.27
CA TYR A 93 6.67 -2.27 6.43
C TYR A 93 7.45 -3.58 6.38
N HIS A 94 6.69 -4.68 6.25
CA HIS A 94 7.24 -6.01 6.04
C HIS A 94 6.47 -6.73 4.95
N PHE A 95 7.18 -7.38 4.02
CA PHE A 95 6.55 -8.31 3.08
C PHE A 95 5.98 -9.51 3.83
N VAL A 96 4.71 -9.82 3.56
CA VAL A 96 3.98 -10.94 4.17
C VAL A 96 3.29 -11.76 3.11
N ASN A 97 2.91 -12.98 3.46
CA ASN A 97 2.03 -13.77 2.61
C ASN A 97 0.65 -13.10 2.53
N CYS A 98 0.15 -12.99 1.30
CA CYS A 98 -1.26 -12.85 1.01
C CYS A 98 -1.95 -14.22 1.12
#